data_AF-A0A8B9A0Z3-F1
#
_entry.id   AF-A0A8B9A0Z3-F1
#
_cell.length_a   1.000
_cell.length_b   1.000
_cell.length_c   1.000
_cell.angle_alpha   90.00
_cell.angle_beta   90.00
_cell.angle_gamma   90.00
#
_symmetry.space_group_name_H-M   'P 1'
#
loop_
_entity.id
_entity.type
_entity.pdbx_description
1 polymer ?
#
loop_
_entity_poly.entity_id
_entity_poly.type
_entity_poly.pdbx_seq_one_letter_code
_entity_poly.pdbx_strand_id
1 'polypeptide(L)'
;MMRLLTGASPEETFEFLPLSIEAFGSTVLVEGTDRARSSCWVHAWTVSADGIITQVREYFDTSVTVTRVGSGDSSSSTSNVPNPHCLPVWQSRLPDRGRKSLPGLVLAI
;
A
#
# COMPACT_ATOMS: atom_id res chain seq x y z
N MET A 1 -5.10 -15.25 6.26
CA MET A 1 -5.03 -14.29 5.14
C MET A 1 -3.98 -14.61 4.08
N MET A 2 -2.66 -14.68 4.38
CA MET A 2 -1.62 -15.05 3.38
C MET A 2 -1.88 -16.39 2.64
N ARG A 3 -2.75 -17.24 3.17
CA ARG A 3 -3.15 -18.53 2.58
C ARG A 3 -4.37 -18.45 1.67
N LEU A 4 -5.17 -17.38 1.76
CA LEU A 4 -6.39 -17.22 0.97
C LEU A 4 -6.06 -16.85 -0.47
N LEU A 5 -5.24 -15.81 -0.68
CA LEU A 5 -4.84 -15.36 -2.02
C LEU A 5 -3.95 -16.38 -2.76
N THR A 6 -3.36 -17.33 -2.03
CA THR A 6 -2.59 -18.44 -2.61
C THR A 6 -3.44 -19.69 -2.86
N GLY A 7 -4.72 -19.69 -2.48
CA GLY A 7 -5.61 -20.85 -2.59
C GLY A 7 -5.27 -22.00 -1.61
N ALA A 8 -4.32 -21.80 -0.70
CA ALA A 8 -3.86 -22.81 0.26
C ALA A 8 -4.81 -23.02 1.45
N SER A 9 -5.86 -22.20 1.56
CA SER A 9 -6.95 -22.36 2.53
C SER A 9 -8.27 -21.87 1.92
N PRO A 10 -8.96 -22.71 1.14
CA PRO A 10 -10.20 -22.32 0.46
C PRO A 10 -11.39 -22.16 1.41
N GLU A 11 -11.29 -22.68 2.64
CA GLU A 11 -12.35 -22.57 3.66
C GLU A 11 -12.25 -21.31 4.53
N GLU A 12 -11.14 -20.56 4.44
CA GLU A 12 -11.06 -19.23 5.07
C GLU A 12 -11.94 -18.25 4.29
N THR A 13 -13.12 -17.93 4.83
CA THR A 13 -13.92 -16.81 4.32
C THR A 13 -13.29 -15.50 4.77
N PHE A 14 -12.91 -14.62 3.85
CA PHE A 14 -12.50 -13.24 4.17
C PHE A 14 -13.08 -12.33 3.11
N GLU A 15 -13.76 -11.27 3.55
CA GLU A 15 -14.35 -10.30 2.65
C GLU A 15 -13.40 -9.11 2.47
N PHE A 16 -12.87 -8.95 1.26
CA PHE A 16 -12.13 -7.77 0.89
C PHE A 16 -13.13 -6.64 0.64
N LEU A 17 -13.27 -5.73 1.60
CA LEU A 17 -14.05 -4.49 1.45
C LEU A 17 -13.08 -3.32 1.18
N PRO A 18 -12.93 -2.88 -0.09
CA PRO A 18 -12.09 -1.73 -0.42
C PRO A 18 -12.68 -0.45 0.17
N LEU A 19 -11.82 0.38 0.74
CA LEU A 19 -12.13 1.70 1.27
C LEU A 19 -11.60 2.82 0.37
N SER A 20 -10.41 2.63 -0.20
CA SER A 20 -9.83 3.57 -1.17
C SER A 20 -8.94 2.87 -2.18
N ILE A 21 -8.90 3.42 -3.39
CA ILE A 21 -8.07 2.95 -4.49
C ILE A 21 -7.31 4.15 -5.05
N GLU A 22 -5.99 4.01 -5.24
CA GLU A 22 -5.16 5.06 -5.82
C GLU A 22 -4.12 4.48 -6.77
N ALA A 23 -3.85 5.17 -7.88
CA ALA A 23 -2.94 4.70 -8.93
C ALA A 23 -1.72 5.61 -9.07
N PHE A 24 -0.55 4.98 -9.18
CA PHE A 24 0.76 5.59 -9.39
C PHE A 24 1.50 4.88 -10.53
N GLY A 25 1.35 5.38 -11.76
CA GLY A 25 1.91 4.71 -12.94
C GLY A 25 1.33 3.31 -13.10
N SER A 26 2.20 2.29 -13.12
CA SER A 26 1.79 0.88 -13.16
C SER A 26 1.42 0.28 -11.80
N THR A 27 1.57 1.04 -10.70
CA THR A 27 1.23 0.56 -9.35
C THR A 27 -0.16 1.04 -8.95
N VAL A 28 -1.02 0.14 -8.50
CA VAL A 28 -2.33 0.47 -7.92
C VAL A 28 -2.34 0.04 -6.46
N LEU A 29 -2.66 0.97 -5.56
CA LEU A 29 -2.90 0.68 -4.15
C LEU A 29 -4.39 0.56 -3.88
N VAL A 30 -4.75 -0.48 -3.14
CA VAL A 30 -6.09 -0.69 -2.61
C VAL A 30 -5.99 -0.87 -1.11
N GLU A 31 -6.60 0.04 -0.35
CA GLU A 31 -6.75 -0.09 1.09
C GLU A 31 -8.15 -0.59 1.41
N GLY A 32 -8.26 -1.47 2.39
CA GLY A 32 -9.54 -1.94 2.88
C GLY A 32 -9.50 -2.42 4.33
N THR A 33 -10.66 -2.83 4.81
CA THR A 33 -10.83 -3.34 6.17
C THR A 33 -11.82 -4.48 6.20
N ASP A 34 -11.58 -5.46 7.07
CA ASP A 34 -12.61 -6.36 7.52
C ASP A 34 -13.13 -5.84 8.87
N ARG A 35 -14.36 -5.29 8.86
CA ARG A 35 -14.98 -4.72 10.06
C ARG A 35 -15.35 -5.80 11.08
N ALA A 36 -15.69 -7.01 10.63
CA ALA A 36 -16.07 -8.11 11.50
C ALA A 36 -14.85 -8.62 12.27
N ARG A 37 -13.70 -8.70 11.59
CA ARG A 37 -12.43 -9.16 12.20
C ARG A 37 -11.61 -8.04 12.81
N SER A 38 -12.02 -6.79 12.62
CA SER A 38 -11.24 -5.62 12.99
C SER A 38 -9.81 -5.75 12.48
N SER A 39 -9.64 -6.00 11.18
CA SER A 39 -8.34 -6.06 10.49
C SER A 39 -8.29 -5.03 9.36
N CYS A 40 -7.10 -4.50 9.07
CA CYS A 40 -6.87 -3.60 7.94
C CYS A 40 -5.85 -4.20 6.98
N TRP A 41 -5.99 -3.90 5.70
CA TRP A 41 -5.11 -4.42 4.67
C TRP A 41 -4.85 -3.38 3.59
N VAL A 42 -3.66 -3.43 3.02
CA VAL A 42 -3.29 -2.71 1.81
C VAL A 42 -2.77 -3.72 0.80
N HIS A 43 -3.31 -3.69 -0.42
CA HIS A 43 -2.76 -4.40 -1.54
C HIS A 43 -2.06 -3.44 -2.48
N ALA A 44 -0.85 -3.79 -2.91
CA ALA A 44 -0.13 -3.11 -3.97
C ALA A 44 -0.08 -4.02 -5.20
N TRP A 45 -0.74 -3.59 -6.27
CA TRP A 45 -0.82 -4.31 -7.53
C TRP A 45 0.14 -3.69 -8.53
N THR A 46 0.79 -4.54 -9.32
CA THR A 46 1.47 -4.09 -10.55
C THR A 46 0.60 -4.43 -11.73
N VAL A 47 0.20 -3.42 -12.50
CA VAL A 47 -0.71 -3.51 -13.63
C VAL A 47 0.07 -3.22 -14.91
N SER A 48 0.01 -4.14 -15.87
CA SER A 48 0.63 -3.98 -17.19
C SER A 48 -0.15 -2.99 -18.06
N ALA A 49 0.43 -2.60 -19.21
CA ALA A 49 -0.17 -1.62 -20.12
C ALA A 49 -1.52 -2.07 -20.71
N ASP A 50 -1.76 -3.38 -20.81
CA ASP A 50 -3.01 -4.02 -21.23
C ASP A 50 -4.01 -4.23 -20.07
N GLY A 51 -3.70 -3.73 -18.86
CA GLY A 51 -4.62 -3.73 -17.72
C GLY A 51 -4.60 -5.02 -16.88
N ILE A 52 -3.62 -5.90 -17.08
CA ILE A 52 -3.51 -7.17 -16.35
C ILE A 52 -2.73 -6.96 -15.05
N ILE A 53 -3.28 -7.45 -13.93
CA ILE A 53 -2.55 -7.51 -12.66
C ILE A 53 -1.51 -8.63 -12.77
N THR A 54 -0.24 -8.25 -12.76
CA THR A 54 0.91 -9.16 -12.90
C THR A 54 1.58 -9.47 -11.57
N GLN A 55 1.40 -8.63 -10.56
CA GLN A 55 1.90 -8.86 -9.20
C GLN A 55 0.89 -8.35 -8.19
N VAL A 56 0.80 -9.05 -7.05
CA VAL A 56 0.06 -8.62 -5.87
C VAL A 56 0.99 -8.74 -4.66
N ARG A 57 1.15 -7.64 -3.92
CA ARG A 57 1.76 -7.62 -2.59
C ARG A 57 0.69 -7.26 -1.57
N GLU A 58 0.57 -8.05 -0.52
CA GLU A 58 -0.38 -7.82 0.57
C GLU A 58 0.36 -7.37 1.83
N TYR A 59 -0.15 -6.30 2.43
CA TYR A 59 0.27 -5.78 3.72
C TYR A 59 -0.91 -5.84 4.69
N PHE A 60 -0.89 -6.80 5.61
CA PHE A 60 -1.95 -7.02 6.58
C PHE A 60 -1.58 -6.42 7.94
N ASP A 61 -2.52 -5.73 8.59
CA ASP A 61 -2.33 -5.00 9.85
C ASP A 61 -1.01 -4.21 9.91
N THR A 62 -0.69 -3.54 8.80
CA THR A 62 0.54 -2.77 8.59
C THR A 62 0.17 -1.37 8.07
N SER A 63 0.79 -0.32 8.62
CA SER A 63 0.66 1.04 8.08
C SER A 63 1.58 1.19 6.87
N VAL A 64 1.05 1.61 5.72
CA VAL A 64 1.84 1.79 4.50
C VAL A 64 1.89 3.27 4.14
N THR A 65 3.09 3.78 3.90
CA THR A 65 3.33 5.12 3.37
C THR A 65 4.00 4.98 2.01
N VAL A 66 3.44 5.57 0.96
CA VAL A 66 4.05 5.57 -0.37
C VAL A 66 4.86 6.84 -0.53
N THR A 67 6.10 6.69 -0.97
CA THR A 67 7.02 7.80 -1.24
C THR A 67 7.53 7.68 -2.66
N ARG A 68 7.46 8.77 -3.44
CA ARG A 68 8.14 8.81 -4.74
C ARG A 68 9.62 8.92 -4.48
N VAL A 69 10.43 8.01 -5.01
CA VAL A 69 11.89 8.06 -4.91
C VAL A 69 12.49 8.20 -6.30
N GLY A 70 13.04 9.38 -6.60
CA GLY A 70 13.61 9.69 -7.92
C GLY A 70 15.05 9.21 -8.08
N SER A 71 15.42 8.77 -9.30
CA SER A 71 16.81 8.70 -9.75
C SER A 71 17.18 10.11 -10.25
N GLY A 72 17.83 10.91 -9.41
CA GLY A 72 18.13 12.29 -9.73
C GLY A 72 19.12 12.40 -10.90
N ASP A 73 18.70 13.03 -11.99
CA ASP A 73 19.64 13.83 -12.76
C ASP A 73 20.10 14.97 -11.84
N SER A 74 21.38 14.91 -11.51
CA SER A 74 22.03 15.74 -10.51
C SER A 74 21.92 17.21 -10.88
N SER A 75 21.04 17.96 -10.20
CA SER A 75 21.22 19.40 -10.07
C SER A 75 21.16 19.76 -8.60
N SER A 76 22.32 20.17 -8.10
CA SER A 76 22.58 20.61 -6.74
C SER A 76 21.53 21.60 -6.28
N SER A 77 20.78 21.25 -5.25
CA SER A 77 20.00 22.22 -4.49
C SER A 77 20.64 22.39 -3.13
N THR A 78 21.46 23.43 -2.99
CA THR A 78 22.01 23.97 -1.73
C THR A 78 20.93 24.63 -0.87
N SER A 79 19.73 24.06 -0.83
CA SER A 79 18.58 24.62 -0.10
C SER A 79 18.11 23.64 0.96
N ASN A 80 17.84 24.13 2.18
CA ASN A 80 17.20 23.39 3.28
C ASN A 80 15.73 22.99 3.00
N VAL A 81 15.32 22.96 1.72
CA VAL A 81 13.99 22.53 1.29
C VAL A 81 14.02 21.01 1.13
N PRO A 82 13.09 20.26 1.74
CA PRO A 82 13.02 18.81 1.57
C PRO A 82 12.96 18.47 0.08
N ASN A 83 13.87 17.59 -0.36
CA ASN A 83 13.90 17.14 -1.74
C ASN A 83 12.51 16.55 -2.10
N PRO A 84 11.80 17.04 -3.13
CA PRO A 84 10.47 16.55 -3.48
C PRO A 84 10.45 15.04 -3.81
N HIS A 85 11.63 14.48 -4.10
CA HIS A 85 11.88 13.06 -4.34
C HIS A 85 11.91 12.16 -3.09
N CYS A 86 11.54 12.67 -1.92
CA CYS A 86 11.43 11.87 -0.69
C CYS A 86 10.15 12.18 0.11
N LEU A 87 9.16 12.85 -0.52
CA LEU A 87 7.93 13.21 0.15
C LEU A 87 6.88 12.10 0.05
N PRO A 88 6.15 11.81 1.13
CA PRO A 88 5.05 10.86 1.08
C PRO A 88 3.96 11.41 0.16
N VAL A 89 3.52 10.57 -0.77
CA VAL A 89 2.46 10.90 -1.74
C VAL A 89 1.14 10.24 -1.37
N TRP A 90 1.18 9.21 -0.53
CA TRP A 90 0.02 8.55 0.01
C TRP A 90 0.33 7.89 1.35
N GLN A 91 -0.67 7.77 2.21
CA GLN A 91 -0.56 7.05 3.47
C GLN A 91 -1.88 6.33 3.77
N SER A 92 -1.76 5.09 4.26
CA SER A 92 -2.89 4.26 4.68
C SER A 92 -3.71 4.98 5.74
N ARG A 93 -5.03 5.06 5.54
CA ARG A 93 -6.00 5.59 6.49
C ARG A 93 -6.45 4.46 7.40
N LEU A 94 -5.59 4.13 8.35
CA LEU A 94 -5.89 3.09 9.33
C LEU A 94 -7.12 3.50 10.16
N PRO A 95 -8.06 2.59 10.42
CA PRO A 95 -9.17 2.88 11.30
C PRO A 95 -8.63 3.16 12.71
N ASP A 96 -8.75 4.42 13.13
CA ASP A 96 -8.41 4.92 14.47
C ASP A 96 -9.38 4.32 15.50
N ARG A 97 -9.14 3.06 15.87
CA ARG A 97 -9.98 2.31 16.82
C ARG A 97 -9.12 1.66 17.88
N GLY A 98 -8.47 2.48 18.71
CA GLY A 98 -7.83 2.04 19.95
C GLY A 98 -6.78 0.94 19.79
N ARG A 99 -6.22 0.76 18.59
CA ARG A 99 -5.20 -0.23 18.32
C ARG A 99 -3.85 0.25 18.85
N LYS A 100 -3.04 -0.71 19.30
CA LYS A 100 -1.59 -0.51 19.47
C LYS A 100 -1.00 -0.05 18.13
N SER A 101 0.09 0.71 18.16
CA SER A 101 0.81 1.15 16.96
C SER A 101 1.06 -0.04 16.02
N LEU A 102 0.64 0.06 14.76
CA LEU A 102 0.96 -0.93 13.74
C LEU A 102 2.41 -0.76 13.28
N PRO A 103 3.08 -1.84 12.83
CA PRO A 103 4.34 -1.70 12.13
C PRO A 103 4.16 -0.79 10.91
N GLY A 104 5.10 0.14 10.72
CA GLY A 104 5.13 1.06 9.58
C GLY A 104 6.03 0.53 8.47
N LEU A 105 5.59 0.69 7.23
CA LEU A 105 6.32 0.36 6.02
C LEU A 105 6.30 1.55 5.05
N VAL A 106 7.45 1.86 4.45
CA VAL A 106 7.54 2.80 3.33
C VAL A 106 7.64 2.01 2.03
N LEU A 107 6.70 2.23 1.11
CA LEU A 107 6.75 1.71 -0.24
C LEU A 107 7.32 2.81 -1.17
N ALA A 108 8.52 2.58 -1.67
CA ALA A 108 9.11 3.43 -2.70
C ALA A 108 8.50 3.09 -4.07
N ILE A 109 8.10 4.12 -4.81
CA ILE A 109 7.58 4.03 -6.18
C ILE A 109 8.30 5.00 -7.11
#